data_AF-E0WHE2-F1
#
_entry.id   AF-E0WHE2-F1
#
_cell.length_a   1.000
_cell.length_b   1.000
_cell.length_c   1.000
_cell.angle_alpha   90.00
_cell.angle_beta   90.00
_cell.angle_gamma   90.00
#
_symmetry.space_group_name_H-M   'P 1'
#
loop_
_entity.id
_entity.type
_entity.pdbx_description
1 polymer ?
#
loop_
_entity_poly.entity_id
_entity_poly.type
_entity_poly.pdbx_seq_one_letter_code
_entity_poly.pdbx_strand_id
1 'polypeptide(L)'
;AAKWANVAGETPWTADVQTFTDMKDRLVKFVKKGRLGIFGNGYWGNPSYKLTPAQNLVAITHYFQALDIQRDLGQMMTIFGGKDPHPQPLVVGGVTS
;
A
#
# COMPACT_ATOMS: atom_id res chain seq x y z
N ALA A 1 -10.93 -9.61 -1.95
CA ALA A 1 -9.83 -9.59 -2.93
C ALA A 1 -10.03 -10.64 -4.03
N ALA A 2 -10.05 -11.94 -3.69
CA ALA A 2 -10.15 -13.03 -4.66
C ALA A 2 -11.27 -12.89 -5.71
N LYS A 3 -12.50 -12.55 -5.30
CA LYS A 3 -13.62 -12.34 -6.24
C LYS A 3 -13.28 -11.33 -7.35
N TRP A 4 -12.68 -10.19 -7.01
CA TRP A 4 -12.38 -9.13 -7.96
C TRP A 4 -11.14 -9.44 -8.80
N ALA A 5 -10.14 -10.10 -8.21
CA ALA A 5 -8.97 -10.58 -8.96
C ALA A 5 -9.38 -11.59 -10.04
N ASN A 6 -10.24 -12.55 -9.70
CA ASN A 6 -10.76 -13.54 -10.66
C ASN A 6 -11.53 -12.89 -11.82
N VAL A 7 -12.30 -11.83 -11.55
CA VAL A 7 -13.01 -11.07 -12.61
C VAL A 7 -12.01 -10.39 -13.55
N ALA A 8 -10.86 -9.95 -13.05
CA ALA A 8 -9.79 -9.37 -13.84
C ALA A 8 -8.89 -10.41 -14.54
N GLY A 9 -9.10 -11.71 -14.30
CA GLY A 9 -8.22 -12.77 -14.81
C GLY A 9 -6.88 -12.88 -14.09
N GLU A 10 -6.75 -12.25 -12.92
CA GLU A 10 -5.51 -12.13 -12.16
C GLU A 10 -5.54 -12.95 -10.87
N THR A 11 -4.36 -13.30 -10.35
CA THR A 11 -4.25 -13.87 -9.00
C THR A 11 -4.25 -12.76 -7.95
N PRO A 12 -5.02 -12.90 -6.86
CA PRO A 12 -5.05 -11.87 -5.83
C PRO A 12 -3.71 -11.83 -5.09
N TRP A 13 -3.12 -10.62 -4.97
CA TRP A 13 -1.91 -10.40 -4.16
C TRP A 13 -2.05 -10.91 -2.72
N THR A 14 -3.20 -10.66 -2.11
CA THR A 14 -3.53 -11.16 -0.78
C THR A 14 -5.02 -11.45 -0.68
N ALA A 15 -5.37 -12.61 -0.11
CA ALA A 15 -6.75 -13.06 0.01
C ALA A 15 -7.08 -13.74 1.35
N ASP A 16 -6.12 -13.83 2.27
CA ASP A 16 -6.30 -14.50 3.56
C ASP A 16 -7.10 -13.65 4.55
N VAL A 17 -7.88 -14.32 5.39
CA VAL A 17 -8.77 -13.66 6.37
C VAL A 17 -7.96 -13.01 7.51
N GLN A 18 -6.82 -13.59 7.87
CA GLN A 18 -6.01 -13.13 8.98
C GLN A 18 -5.46 -11.72 8.71
N THR A 19 -4.89 -11.49 7.52
CA THR A 19 -4.32 -10.18 7.14
C THR A 19 -5.37 -9.06 7.16
N PHE A 20 -6.58 -9.33 6.67
CA PHE A 20 -7.67 -8.34 6.75
C PHE A 20 -8.13 -8.09 8.19
N THR A 21 -8.12 -9.12 9.04
CA THR A 21 -8.48 -9.01 10.46
C THR A 21 -7.45 -8.18 11.23
N ASP A 22 -6.16 -8.47 11.03
CA ASP A 22 -5.06 -7.75 11.66
C ASP A 22 -5.04 -6.27 11.23
N MET A 23 -5.29 -6.00 9.95
CA MET A 23 -5.41 -4.63 9.44
C MET A 23 -6.59 -3.89 10.09
N LYS A 24 -7.75 -4.54 10.19
CA LYS A 24 -8.92 -3.95 10.86
C LYS A 24 -8.59 -3.61 12.32
N ASP A 25 -7.96 -4.50 13.04
CA ASP A 25 -7.58 -4.29 14.44
C ASP A 25 -6.55 -3.16 14.59
N ARG A 26 -5.59 -3.06 13.67
CA ARG A 26 -4.64 -1.96 13.60
C ARG A 26 -5.35 -0.62 13.38
N LEU A 27 -6.33 -0.55 12.47
CA LEU A 27 -7.13 0.64 12.21
C LEU A 27 -7.97 1.04 13.42
N VAL A 28 -8.63 0.08 14.07
CA VAL A 28 -9.42 0.35 15.29
C VAL A 28 -8.54 0.88 16.40
N LYS A 29 -7.35 0.27 16.63
CA LYS A 29 -6.37 0.77 17.61
C LYS A 29 -5.90 2.19 17.25
N PHE A 30 -5.68 2.48 15.97
CA PHE A 30 -5.29 3.81 15.51
C PHE A 30 -6.37 4.87 15.77
N VAL A 31 -7.62 4.58 15.42
CA VAL A 31 -8.74 5.50 15.64
C VAL A 31 -9.00 5.72 17.13
N LYS A 32 -8.92 4.66 17.96
CA LYS A 32 -9.09 4.74 19.42
C LYS A 32 -8.07 5.63 20.11
N LYS A 33 -6.89 5.85 19.52
CA LYS A 33 -5.88 6.79 20.05
C LYS A 33 -6.30 8.26 19.92
N GLY A 34 -7.35 8.58 19.15
CA GLY A 34 -7.89 9.95 19.00
C GLY A 34 -7.03 10.90 18.16
N ARG A 35 -5.79 10.54 17.84
CA ARG A 35 -4.87 11.35 17.01
C ARG A 35 -4.81 10.80 15.59
N LEU A 36 -5.78 11.20 14.78
CA LEU A 36 -5.92 10.71 13.39
C LEU A 36 -4.90 11.32 12.41
N GLY A 37 -4.22 12.41 12.76
CA GLY A 37 -3.19 13.03 11.93
C GLY A 37 -3.70 13.38 10.53
N ILE A 38 -3.01 12.88 9.50
CA ILE A 38 -3.40 13.08 8.08
C ILE A 38 -4.78 12.51 7.74
N PHE A 39 -5.38 11.68 8.59
CA PHE A 39 -6.70 11.09 8.39
C PHE A 39 -7.84 11.80 9.16
N GLY A 40 -7.53 12.85 9.94
CA GLY A 40 -8.48 13.46 10.87
C GLY A 40 -9.61 14.27 10.25
N ASN A 41 -9.38 14.90 9.10
CA ASN A 41 -10.39 15.71 8.40
C ASN A 41 -10.70 15.17 6.99
N GLY A 42 -10.77 13.83 6.88
CA GLY A 42 -11.17 13.18 5.64
C GLY A 42 -12.67 13.33 5.37
N TYR A 43 -13.09 13.14 4.12
CA TYR A 43 -14.51 13.19 3.71
C TYR A 43 -15.29 11.92 4.11
N TRP A 44 -15.13 11.48 5.36
CA TRP A 44 -15.75 10.27 5.88
C TRP A 44 -17.28 10.38 5.85
N GLY A 45 -17.95 9.37 5.28
CA GLY A 45 -19.40 9.36 5.14
C GLY A 45 -19.96 10.20 3.98
N ASN A 46 -19.10 10.76 3.12
CA ASN A 46 -19.56 11.48 1.92
C ASN A 46 -20.46 10.58 1.05
N PRO A 47 -21.66 11.03 0.61
CA PRO A 47 -22.60 10.24 -0.19
C PRO A 47 -22.05 9.79 -1.55
N SER A 48 -20.96 10.42 -2.00
CA SER A 48 -20.23 10.04 -3.22
C SER A 48 -19.40 8.77 -3.04
N TYR A 49 -19.10 8.34 -1.81
CA TYR A 49 -18.42 7.08 -1.54
C TYR A 49 -19.35 5.89 -1.78
N LYS A 50 -19.02 5.06 -2.77
CA LYS A 50 -19.86 3.93 -3.21
C LYS A 50 -19.38 2.57 -2.75
N LEU A 51 -18.18 2.49 -2.18
CA LEU A 51 -17.59 1.23 -1.74
C LEU A 51 -18.21 0.76 -0.42
N THR A 52 -18.50 -0.54 -0.34
CA THR A 52 -18.94 -1.18 0.91
C THR A 52 -17.81 -1.19 1.95
N PRO A 53 -18.12 -1.33 3.26
CA PRO A 53 -17.09 -1.43 4.29
C PRO A 53 -16.06 -2.55 4.04
N ALA A 54 -16.51 -3.70 3.52
CA ALA A 54 -15.62 -4.80 3.17
C ALA A 54 -14.67 -4.47 2.00
N GLN A 55 -15.16 -3.74 0.98
CA GLN A 55 -14.31 -3.27 -0.10
C GLN A 55 -13.32 -2.20 0.36
N ASN A 56 -13.74 -1.30 1.24
CA ASN A 56 -12.84 -0.30 1.84
C ASN A 56 -11.73 -0.98 2.66
N LEU A 57 -12.04 -2.05 3.40
CA LEU A 57 -11.04 -2.83 4.14
C LEU A 57 -10.04 -3.48 3.19
N VAL A 58 -10.50 -4.05 2.07
CA VAL A 58 -9.59 -4.58 1.05
C VAL A 58 -8.69 -3.48 0.48
N ALA A 59 -9.26 -2.32 0.14
CA ALA A 59 -8.51 -1.21 -0.44
C ALA A 59 -7.43 -0.66 0.50
N ILE A 60 -7.76 -0.43 1.78
CA ILE A 60 -6.79 0.08 2.75
C ILE A 60 -5.71 -0.95 3.09
N THR A 61 -6.03 -2.25 3.11
CA THR A 61 -5.01 -3.30 3.26
C THR A 61 -3.99 -3.23 2.14
N HIS A 62 -4.45 -3.20 0.88
CA HIS A 62 -3.54 -3.14 -0.27
C HIS A 62 -2.77 -1.81 -0.33
N TYR A 63 -3.36 -0.70 0.11
CA TYR A 63 -2.67 0.58 0.21
C TYR A 63 -1.41 0.47 1.09
N PHE A 64 -1.51 -0.13 2.28
CA PHE A 64 -0.35 -0.30 3.15
C PHE A 64 0.66 -1.32 2.61
N GLN A 65 0.20 -2.41 2.00
CA GLN A 65 1.09 -3.37 1.35
C GLN A 65 1.87 -2.73 0.18
N ALA A 66 1.23 -1.84 -0.58
CA ALA A 66 1.90 -1.08 -1.64
C ALA A 66 3.02 -0.19 -1.09
N LEU A 67 2.90 0.33 0.14
CA LEU A 67 3.95 1.11 0.80
C LEU A 67 5.17 0.25 1.18
N ASP A 68 4.97 -1.04 1.47
CA ASP A 68 6.08 -1.98 1.69
C ASP A 68 6.74 -2.36 0.37
N ILE A 69 5.94 -2.62 -0.69
CA ILE A 69 6.48 -2.93 -2.02
C ILE A 69 7.33 -1.77 -2.57
N GLN A 70 6.84 -0.52 -2.48
CA GLN A 70 7.62 0.63 -2.96
C GLN A 70 8.95 0.79 -2.21
N ARG A 71 9.00 0.41 -0.91
CA ARG A 71 10.24 0.46 -0.13
C ARG A 71 11.24 -0.54 -0.67
N ASP A 72 10.78 -1.76 -0.94
CA ASP A 72 11.65 -2.83 -1.45
C ASP A 72 12.14 -2.48 -2.87
N LEU A 73 11.30 -1.86 -3.71
CA LEU A 73 11.71 -1.31 -5.00
C LEU A 73 12.79 -0.22 -4.87
N GLY A 74 12.64 0.71 -3.91
CA GLY A 74 13.66 1.72 -3.63
C GLY A 74 14.98 1.12 -3.14
N GLN A 75 14.93 0.03 -2.36
CA GLN A 75 16.12 -0.72 -1.96
C GLN A 75 16.80 -1.38 -3.17
N MET A 76 16.03 -1.99 -4.08
CA MET A 76 16.57 -2.57 -5.32
C MET A 76 17.28 -1.52 -6.16
N MET A 77 16.68 -0.32 -6.31
CA MET A 77 17.31 0.81 -7.01
C MET A 77 18.60 1.26 -6.30
N THR A 78 18.61 1.24 -4.97
CA THR A 78 19.78 1.64 -4.16
C THR A 78 20.96 0.67 -4.31
N ILE A 79 20.71 -0.65 -4.46
CA ILE A 79 21.76 -1.66 -4.63
C ILE A 79 22.68 -1.32 -5.82
N PHE A 80 22.09 -0.93 -6.96
CA PHE A 80 22.86 -0.60 -8.17
C PHE A 80 23.11 0.91 -8.33
N GLY A 81 22.22 1.76 -7.80
CA GLY A 81 22.26 3.21 -7.97
C GLY A 81 22.98 3.99 -6.86
N GLY A 82 23.38 3.32 -5.77
CA GLY A 82 24.00 3.89 -4.58
C GLY A 82 23.02 4.64 -3.65
N LYS A 83 21.94 5.22 -4.20
CA LYS A 83 20.86 5.86 -3.46
C LYS A 83 19.58 5.97 -4.28
N ASP A 84 18.46 6.11 -3.58
CA ASP A 84 17.16 6.46 -4.13
C ASP A 84 16.45 7.44 -3.16
N PRO A 85 15.96 8.62 -3.62
CA PRO A 85 15.88 9.11 -4.99
C PRO A 85 17.19 9.63 -5.60
N HIS A 86 17.18 9.79 -6.93
CA HIS A 86 18.29 10.25 -7.80
C HIS A 86 19.50 9.30 -7.81
N PRO A 87 19.39 8.09 -8.37
CA PRO A 87 20.53 7.18 -8.46
C PRO A 87 21.66 7.81 -9.28
N GLN A 88 22.92 7.58 -8.88
CA GLN A 88 24.11 8.10 -9.57
C GLN A 88 25.04 7.02 -10.17
N PRO A 89 24.52 5.94 -10.82
CA PRO A 89 25.37 4.91 -11.39
C PRO A 89 25.82 5.20 -12.82
N LEU A 90 25.18 6.14 -13.52
CA LEU A 90 25.40 6.36 -14.96
C LEU A 90 26.65 7.21 -15.19
N VAL A 91 27.51 6.75 -16.10
CA VAL A 91 28.65 7.49 -16.65
C VAL A 91 28.60 7.43 -18.17
N VAL A 92 29.23 8.38 -18.87
CA VAL A 92 29.30 8.32 -20.34
C VAL A 92 30.00 7.02 -20.74
N GLY A 93 29.27 6.15 -21.47
CA GLY A 93 29.77 4.86 -21.93
C GLY A 93 29.42 3.65 -21.04
N GLY A 94 28.72 3.82 -19.90
CA GLY A 94 28.31 2.67 -19.09
C GLY A 94 27.72 2.99 -17.70
N VAL A 95 27.98 2.10 -16.75
CA VAL A 95 27.60 2.23 -15.33
C VAL A 95 28.82 2.08 -14.42
N THR A 96 28.78 2.63 -13.20
CA THR A 96 29.90 2.60 -12.24
C THR A 96 30.03 1.27 -11.48
N SER A 97 28.99 0.44 -11.46
CA SER A 97 28.87 -0.81 -10.70
C SER A 97 28.98 -2.05 -11.57
#